data_AF-M1SQK1-F1
#
_entry.id   AF-M1SQK1-F1
#
_cell.length_a   1.000
_cell.length_b   1.000
_cell.length_c   1.000
_cell.angle_alpha   90.00
_cell.angle_beta   90.00
_cell.angle_gamma   90.00
#
_symmetry.space_group_name_H-M   'P 1'
#
loop_
_entity.id
_entity.type
_entity.pdbx_description
1 polymer ?
#
loop_
_entity_poly.entity_id
_entity_poly.type
_entity_poly.pdbx_seq_one_letter_code
_entity_poly.pdbx_strand_id
1 'polypeptide(L)' 'MATFRPPGDAGDPRFTYSPYVRPVVIAKVKCVVIDTRLRDLDPRALDFVMNFAKDNSLPIEEACEFEPNPPSQS' A
#
# COMPACT_ATOMS: atom_id res chain seq x y z
N MET A 1 11.61 -2.23 1.54
CA MET A 1 10.29 -2.79 1.15
C MET A 1 10.55 -3.95 0.21
N ALA A 2 9.80 -5.05 0.36
CA ALA A 2 9.91 -6.16 -0.57
C ALA A 2 9.46 -5.71 -1.97
N THR A 3 10.22 -6.08 -2.98
CA THR A 3 9.88 -5.82 -4.38
C THR A 3 8.70 -6.71 -4.79
N PHE A 4 7.62 -6.11 -5.28
CA PHE A 4 6.51 -6.84 -5.86
C PHE A 4 6.80 -7.07 -7.35
N ARG A 5 6.73 -8.32 -7.82
CA ARG A 5 6.98 -8.66 -9.22
C ARG A 5 6.01 -9.74 -9.71
N PRO A 6 4.88 -9.36 -10.33
CA PRO A 6 4.00 -10.34 -10.94
C PRO A 6 4.66 -10.95 -12.20
N PRO A 7 4.31 -12.20 -12.56
CA PRO A 7 4.79 -12.81 -13.79
C PRO A 7 4.48 -11.94 -15.00
N GLY A 8 5.50 -11.62 -15.82
CA GLY A 8 5.35 -10.79 -17.01
C GLY A 8 5.60 -9.28 -16.82
N ASP A 9 5.91 -8.82 -15.60
CA ASP A 9 6.26 -7.41 -15.37
C ASP A 9 7.69 -7.10 -15.85
N ALA A 10 7.77 -6.27 -16.90
CA ALA A 10 9.00 -5.72 -17.47
C ALA A 10 9.37 -4.33 -16.90
N GLY A 11 8.57 -3.78 -15.99
CA GLY A 11 8.83 -2.51 -15.34
C GLY A 11 10.04 -2.52 -14.41
N ASP A 12 10.53 -1.33 -14.04
CA ASP A 12 11.61 -1.19 -13.06
C ASP A 12 11.11 -1.61 -11.67
N PRO A 13 11.73 -2.63 -11.04
CA PRO A 13 11.28 -3.18 -9.77
C PRO A 13 11.31 -2.19 -8.61
N ARG A 14 12.03 -1.07 -8.74
CA ARG A 14 12.04 0.01 -7.74
C ARG A 14 10.74 0.79 -7.69
N PHE A 15 9.95 0.75 -8.76
CA PHE A 15 8.70 1.49 -8.90
C PHE A 15 7.46 0.58 -8.94
N THR A 16 7.65 -0.74 -8.97
CA THR A 16 6.54 -1.70 -8.87
C THR A 16 6.14 -1.91 -7.40
N TYR A 17 5.01 -1.34 -7.02
CA TYR A 17 4.38 -1.57 -5.72
C TYR A 17 3.36 -2.70 -5.77
N SER A 18 3.13 -3.34 -4.62
CA SER A 18 2.05 -4.30 -4.42
C SER A 18 0.69 -3.63 -4.68
N PRO A 19 -0.30 -4.34 -5.25
CA PRO A 19 -1.64 -3.80 -5.36
C PRO A 19 -2.31 -3.55 -4.01
N TYR A 20 -1.88 -4.25 -2.96
CA TYR A 20 -2.51 -4.22 -1.63
C TYR A 20 -1.85 -3.22 -0.66
N VAL A 21 -0.67 -2.70 -0.98
CA VAL A 21 0.05 -1.75 -0.12
C VAL A 21 0.75 -0.72 -1.00
N ARG A 22 0.28 0.53 -0.96
CA ARG A 22 0.78 1.59 -1.83
C ARG A 22 1.04 2.89 -1.07
N PRO A 23 2.15 3.59 -1.36
CA PRO A 23 2.34 4.94 -0.87
C PRO A 23 1.45 5.91 -1.64
N VAL A 24 0.81 6.84 -0.94
CA VAL A 24 -0.08 7.85 -1.52
C VAL A 24 0.16 9.20 -0.83
N VAL A 25 -0.34 10.28 -1.44
CA VAL A 25 -0.38 11.60 -0.81
C VAL A 25 -1.82 12.05 -0.72
N ILE A 26 -2.35 12.16 0.50
CA ILE A 26 -3.72 12.62 0.78
C ILE A 26 -3.61 13.94 1.50
N ALA A 27 -4.28 14.98 0.99
CA ALA A 27 -4.24 16.32 1.59
C ALA A 27 -2.82 16.84 1.89
N LYS A 28 -1.85 16.56 0.99
CA LYS A 28 -0.41 16.89 1.11
C LYS A 28 0.34 16.13 2.22
N VAL A 29 -0.29 15.16 2.87
CA VAL A 29 0.33 14.26 3.84
C VAL A 29 0.69 12.95 3.15
N LYS A 30 1.90 12.44 3.40
CA LYS A 30 2.31 11.11 2.91
C LYS A 30 1.61 10.05 3.75
N CYS A 31 0.86 9.17 3.08
CA CYS A 31 0.11 8.09 3.70
C CYS A 31 0.46 6.76 3.04
N VAL A 32 0.11 5.67 3.70
CA VAL A 32 0.17 4.33 3.14
C VAL A 32 -1.25 3.79 3.15
N VAL A 33 -1.76 3.43 1.97
CA VAL A 33 -3.06 2.77 1.84
C VAL A 33 -2.82 1.28 1.80
N ILE A 34 -3.58 0.56 2.64
CA ILE A 34 -3.57 -0.89 2.72
C ILE A 34 -4.96 -1.40 2.36
N ASP A 35 -5.00 -2.35 1.44
CA ASP A 35 -6.21 -3.09 1.09
C ASP A 35 -6.42 -4.22 2.12
N THR A 36 -7.62 -4.30 2.70
CA THR A 36 -7.94 -5.29 3.74
C THR A 36 -7.87 -6.73 3.24
N ARG A 37 -7.99 -6.96 1.93
CA ARG A 37 -7.74 -8.28 1.29
C ARG A 37 -6.33 -8.80 1.51
N LEU A 38 -5.38 -7.94 1.93
CA LEU A 38 -4.06 -8.38 2.37
C LEU A 38 -4.15 -9.40 3.51
N ARG A 39 -5.16 -9.29 4.38
CA ARG A 39 -5.38 -10.25 5.48
C ARG A 39 -5.74 -11.64 4.97
N ASP A 40 -6.51 -11.72 3.89
CA ASP A 40 -6.93 -12.99 3.29
C ASP A 40 -5.73 -13.72 2.64
N LEU A 41 -4.73 -12.95 2.18
CA LEU A 41 -3.50 -13.47 1.59
C LEU A 41 -2.47 -13.89 2.63
N ASP A 42 -2.16 -13.01 3.58
CA ASP A 42 -1.32 -13.32 4.74
C ASP A 42 -1.81 -12.47 5.94
N PRO A 43 -2.50 -13.08 6.91
CA PRO A 43 -2.98 -12.36 8.10
C PRO A 43 -1.85 -11.62 8.84
N ARG A 44 -0.64 -12.19 8.84
CA ARG A 44 0.51 -11.61 9.53
C ARG A 44 1.00 -10.33 8.85
N ALA A 45 0.78 -10.18 7.54
CA ALA A 45 1.16 -8.97 6.81
C ALA A 45 0.30 -7.78 7.22
N LEU A 46 -1.03 -7.98 7.33
CA LEU A 46 -1.90 -6.91 7.81
C LEU A 46 -1.60 -6.57 9.28
N ASP A 47 -1.43 -7.59 10.14
CA ASP A 47 -1.10 -7.40 11.55
C ASP A 47 0.23 -6.64 11.73
N PHE A 48 1.24 -6.92 10.91
CA PHE A 48 2.51 -6.19 10.92
C PHE A 48 2.31 -4.69 10.64
N VAL A 49 1.53 -4.34 9.61
CA VAL A 49 1.30 -2.93 9.26
C VAL A 49 0.47 -2.22 10.34
N MET A 50 -0.54 -2.90 10.88
CA MET A 50 -1.36 -2.37 11.97
C MET A 50 -0.53 -2.14 13.24
N ASN A 51 0.38 -3.05 13.58
CA ASN A 51 1.28 -2.88 14.71
C ASN A 51 2.32 -1.79 14.46
N PHE A 52 2.87 -1.69 13.24
CA PHE A 52 3.77 -0.60 12.86
C PHE A 52 3.11 0.77 13.07
N ALA A 53 1.84 0.92 12.68
CA ALA A 53 1.09 2.15 12.91
C ALA A 53 0.92 2.45 14.42
N LYS A 54 0.55 1.44 15.21
CA LYS A 54 0.41 1.57 16.67
C LYS A 54 1.73 1.96 17.35
N ASP A 55 2.81 1.25 17.04
CA ASP A 55 4.14 1.46 17.64
C ASP A 55 4.67 2.87 17.37
N ASN A 56 4.29 3.46 16.23
CA ASN A 56 4.69 4.81 15.82
C ASN A 56 3.61 5.86 16.09
N SER A 57 2.53 5.52 16.80
CA SER A 57 1.39 6.41 17.07
C SER A 57 0.82 7.08 15.81
N LEU A 58 0.79 6.37 14.69
CA LEU A 58 0.27 6.87 13.43
C LEU A 58 -1.26 6.81 13.42
N PRO A 59 -1.94 7.83 12.87
CA PRO A 59 -3.39 7.78 12.68
C PRO A 59 -3.75 6.69 11.67
N ILE A 60 -4.82 5.95 11.99
CA ILE A 60 -5.39 4.91 11.14
C ILE A 60 -6.84 5.33 10.86
N GLU A 61 -7.17 5.43 9.58
CA GLU A 61 -8.50 5.84 9.12
C GLU A 61 -9.01 4.78 8.13
N GLU A 62 -10.31 4.46 8.20
CA GLU A 62 -10.95 3.63 7.19
C GLU A 62 -11.27 4.47 5.96
N ALA A 63 -10.79 4.03 4.78
CA ALA A 63 -11.12 4.65 3.51
C ALA A 63 -12.16 3.78 2.80
N CYS A 64 -13.33 4.35 2.51
CA CYS A 64 -14.43 3.60 1.88
C CYS A 64 -14.11 3.19 0.45
N GLU A 65 -13.51 4.08 -0.35
CA GLU A 65 -13.16 3.83 -1.74
C GLU A 65 -11.88 4.61 -2.07
N PHE A 66 -10.80 3.88 -2.39
CA PHE A 66 -9.58 4.46 -2.93
C PHE A 66 -9.43 3.98 -4.37
N GLU A 67 -9.85 4.80 -5.33
CA GLU A 67 -9.48 4.62 -6.73
C GLU A 67 -8.08 5.22 -6.92
N PRO A 68 -7.02 4.39 -7.09
CA PRO A 68 -5.72 4.92 -7.46
C PRO A 68 -5.85 5.53 -8.85
N ASN A 69 -5.88 6.86 -8.96
CA ASN A 69 -5.76 7.51 -10.25
C ASN A 69 -4.42 7.03 -10.85
N PRO A 70 -4.42 6.29 -11.99
CA PRO A 70 -3.17 5.85 -12.59
C PRO A 70 -2.32 7.10 -12.87
N PRO A 71 -1.00 7.08 -12.61
CA PRO A 71 -0.16 8.23 -12.89
C PRO A 71 -0.37 8.62 -14.36
N SER A 72 -0.88 9.83 -14.58
CA SER A 72 -0.99 10.44 -15.91
C SER A 72 0.40 10.42 -16.53
N GLN A 73 0.64 9.47 -17.42
CA GLN A 73 1.84 9.46 -18.25
C GLN A 73 1.79 10.73 -19.09
N SER A 74 2.68 11.67 -18.79
CA SER A 74 2.98 12.84 -19.63
C SER A 74 4.31 12.59 -20.31
#